data_AF-A0A536U7M1-F1
#
_entry.id   AF-A0A536U7M1-F1
#
_cell.length_a   1.000
_cell.length_b   1.000
_cell.length_c   1.000
_cell.angle_alpha   90.00
_cell.angle_beta   90.00
_cell.angle_gamma   90.00
#
_symmetry.space_group_name_H-M   'P 1'
#
loop_
_entity.id
_entity.type
_entity.pdbx_description
1 polymer ?
#
loop_
_entity_poly.entity_id
_entity_poly.type
_entity_poly.pdbx_seq_one_letter_code
_entity_poly.pdbx_strand_id
1 'polypeptide(L)'
;MERMTVSCGLVALLAGTVFALVGCESIGPVGKRIDYKSTSAAPPLELPPELSQPRYDDRFAVSTASGLAAANAARPNRNDLLPSNPDARIARAGSERWIVAKATPEQAWSIARQYWTDTGFVVAVEQPTIGVMETDWAENRADMPSDFLRSTIGKYLEAFTSTYKRDKFRTRIERGAEPGTVEIYVSHRGMEQVPTVMMDNRYGAGFAWAVMPPNPNLEAEMLSRLMMRFGAPESQAAATAVNAPGERAAPATPDRARVEKGADGVSKLIVDDPFDRAWRRVGLALDRSGFTVVDRDRSSGVYFVRYADPDSDMTKKDREESWLAKLMFWKKDDKDKPEQYRIKVVEAAPASVVSVQDPKGEPDRTQNSEKILALLKDQLK
;
A
#
# COMPACT_ATOMS: atom_id res chain seq x y z
N MET A 1 -32.44 -49.58 -39.67
CA MET A 1 -33.15 -48.96 -38.55
C MET A 1 -33.06 -49.91 -37.35
N GLU A 2 -32.01 -49.83 -36.51
CA GLU A 2 -32.01 -50.53 -35.19
C GLU A 2 -30.80 -50.23 -34.27
N ARG A 3 -30.13 -49.07 -34.41
CA ARG A 3 -29.01 -48.72 -33.52
C ARG A 3 -29.08 -47.33 -32.88
N MET A 4 -30.18 -46.60 -33.07
CA MET A 4 -30.29 -45.20 -32.66
C MET A 4 -31.21 -44.92 -31.47
N THR A 5 -31.78 -45.95 -30.83
CA THR A 5 -32.71 -45.77 -29.71
C THR A 5 -32.08 -46.03 -28.34
N VAL A 6 -30.97 -46.78 -28.26
CA VAL A 6 -30.36 -47.15 -26.97
C VAL A 6 -29.45 -46.05 -26.39
N SER A 7 -28.86 -45.20 -27.23
CA SER A 7 -27.93 -44.16 -26.76
C SER A 7 -28.60 -42.92 -26.16
N CYS A 8 -29.89 -42.68 -26.45
CA CYS A 8 -30.61 -41.52 -25.91
C CYS A 8 -31.11 -41.73 -24.47
N GLY A 9 -31.38 -42.99 -24.09
CA GLY A 9 -31.84 -43.31 -22.73
C GLY A 9 -30.75 -43.15 -21.67
N LEU A 10 -29.50 -43.47 -22.01
CA LEU A 10 -28.37 -43.39 -21.07
C LEU A 10 -27.93 -41.95 -20.80
N VAL A 11 -28.04 -41.06 -21.79
CA VAL A 11 -27.69 -39.64 -21.66
C VAL A 11 -28.75 -38.86 -20.87
N ALA A 12 -30.02 -39.23 -21.00
CA ALA A 12 -31.10 -38.60 -20.22
C ALA A 12 -31.04 -38.97 -18.72
N LEU A 13 -30.58 -40.19 -18.39
CA LEU A 13 -30.47 -40.65 -17.00
C LEU A 13 -29.24 -40.08 -16.27
N LEU A 14 -28.17 -39.76 -17.02
CA LEU A 14 -26.98 -39.06 -16.51
C LEU A 14 -27.16 -37.53 -16.41
N ALA A 15 -28.01 -36.93 -17.25
CA ALA A 15 -28.34 -35.50 -17.16
C ALA A 15 -29.27 -35.17 -15.97
N GLY A 16 -30.10 -36.12 -15.53
CA GLY A 16 -30.99 -35.94 -14.37
C GLY A 16 -30.29 -36.01 -13.01
N THR A 17 -29.15 -36.70 -12.92
CA THR A 17 -28.41 -36.88 -11.64
C THR A 17 -27.43 -35.75 -11.32
N VAL A 18 -27.02 -34.96 -12.31
CA VAL A 18 -26.11 -33.81 -12.09
C VAL A 18 -26.87 -32.56 -11.58
N PHE A 19 -28.18 -32.44 -11.85
CA PHE A 19 -29.00 -31.34 -11.32
C PHE A 19 -29.42 -31.50 -9.86
N ALA A 20 -29.21 -32.67 -9.25
CA ALA A 20 -29.51 -32.90 -7.83
C ALA A 20 -28.38 -32.48 -6.87
N LEU A 21 -27.24 -31.99 -7.38
CA LEU A 21 -26.04 -31.67 -6.59
C LEU A 21 -25.62 -30.19 -6.61
N VAL A 22 -26.41 -29.31 -7.24
CA VAL A 22 -26.20 -27.86 -7.19
C VAL A 22 -27.33 -27.22 -6.40
N GLY A 23 -27.24 -27.33 -5.08
CA GLY A 23 -28.25 -26.84 -4.14
C GLY A 23 -27.70 -26.63 -2.74
N CYS A 24 -26.52 -26.01 -2.61
CA CYS A 24 -26.05 -25.42 -1.36
C CYS A 24 -25.81 -23.93 -1.59
N GLU A 25 -26.85 -23.23 -2.05
CA GLU A 25 -26.90 -21.78 -2.12
C GLU A 25 -27.75 -21.27 -0.96
N SER A 26 -27.07 -20.75 0.05
CA SER A 26 -27.57 -19.74 0.98
C SER A 26 -29.02 -19.87 1.47
N ILE A 27 -29.29 -20.83 2.36
CA ILE A 27 -30.32 -20.61 3.39
C ILE A 27 -29.72 -19.59 4.36
N GLY A 28 -29.98 -18.30 4.11
CA GLY A 28 -29.85 -17.26 5.12
C GLY A 28 -30.75 -17.62 6.32
N PRO A 29 -30.46 -17.11 7.53
CA PRO A 29 -31.21 -17.50 8.72
C PRO A 29 -32.69 -17.16 8.53
N VAL A 30 -33.51 -18.19 8.30
CA VAL A 30 -34.97 -18.11 8.32
C VAL A 30 -35.37 -17.94 9.79
N GLY A 31 -35.47 -16.69 10.20
CA GLY A 31 -35.99 -16.27 11.48
C GLY A 31 -36.19 -14.76 11.46
N LYS A 32 -37.39 -14.28 11.84
CA LYS A 32 -37.58 -12.85 12.12
C LYS A 32 -36.44 -12.38 13.02
N ARG A 33 -35.69 -11.35 12.61
CA ARG A 33 -34.75 -10.66 13.51
C ARG A 33 -35.58 -10.06 14.63
N ILE A 34 -35.56 -10.70 15.79
CA ILE A 34 -36.16 -10.15 17.01
C ILE A 34 -35.12 -9.17 17.56
N ASP A 35 -35.46 -7.88 17.53
CA ASP A 35 -34.61 -6.82 18.07
C ASP A 35 -34.63 -6.85 19.60
N TYR A 36 -33.72 -7.63 20.21
CA TYR A 36 -33.54 -7.68 21.66
C TYR A 36 -32.81 -6.44 22.25
N LYS A 37 -32.41 -5.49 21.39
CA LYS A 37 -31.60 -4.31 21.80
C LYS A 37 -32.39 -3.24 22.57
N SER A 38 -33.71 -3.36 22.69
CA SER A 38 -34.55 -2.38 23.39
C SER A 38 -35.08 -2.86 24.75
N THR A 39 -34.62 -4.01 25.26
CA THR A 39 -35.04 -4.50 26.58
C THR A 39 -34.21 -3.85 27.69
N SER A 40 -34.81 -2.95 28.46
CA SER A 40 -34.24 -2.42 29.70
C SER A 40 -34.28 -3.49 30.81
N ALA A 41 -33.20 -3.57 31.61
CA ALA A 41 -33.16 -4.45 32.78
C ALA A 41 -34.24 -4.05 33.79
N ALA A 42 -34.98 -5.04 34.32
CA ALA A 42 -35.96 -4.80 35.38
C ALA A 42 -35.23 -4.46 36.70
N PRO A 43 -35.79 -3.56 37.54
CA PRO A 43 -35.21 -3.26 38.85
C PRO A 43 -35.08 -4.53 39.70
N PRO A 44 -34.00 -4.67 40.50
CA PRO A 44 -33.86 -5.81 41.40
C PRO A 44 -34.97 -5.76 42.45
N LEU A 45 -35.51 -6.93 42.81
CA LEU A 45 -36.56 -7.04 43.81
C LEU A 45 -35.97 -6.82 45.20
N GLU A 46 -36.47 -5.80 45.91
CA GLU A 46 -36.08 -5.54 47.30
C GLU A 46 -36.76 -6.56 48.22
N LEU A 47 -35.96 -7.38 48.91
CA LEU A 47 -36.44 -8.41 49.82
C LEU A 47 -36.52 -7.85 51.24
N PRO A 48 -37.72 -7.84 51.87
CA PRO A 48 -37.85 -7.42 53.25
C PRO A 48 -37.15 -8.41 54.21
N PRO A 49 -36.66 -7.93 55.37
CA PRO A 49 -35.72 -8.66 56.25
C PRO A 49 -36.28 -9.92 56.93
N GLU A 50 -37.57 -10.22 56.78
CA GLU A 50 -38.26 -11.36 57.42
C GLU A 50 -38.43 -12.60 56.49
N LEU A 51 -37.89 -12.57 55.26
CA LEU A 51 -37.98 -13.68 54.30
C LEU A 51 -36.59 -14.25 53.98
N SER A 52 -36.38 -15.54 54.28
CA SER A 52 -35.17 -16.27 53.90
C SER A 52 -34.98 -16.23 52.37
N GLN A 53 -33.80 -15.83 51.91
CA GLN A 53 -33.50 -15.67 50.48
C GLN A 53 -33.63 -17.02 49.74
N PRO A 54 -34.36 -17.08 48.62
CA PRO A 54 -34.34 -18.28 47.77
C PRO A 54 -32.92 -18.51 47.23
N ARG A 55 -32.50 -19.78 47.17
CA ARG A 55 -31.23 -20.16 46.50
C ARG A 55 -31.37 -19.91 45.01
N TYR A 56 -30.63 -18.94 44.49
CA TYR A 56 -30.55 -18.68 43.06
C TYR A 56 -29.75 -19.79 42.38
N ASP A 57 -30.22 -20.20 41.20
CA ASP A 57 -29.57 -21.18 40.35
C ASP A 57 -28.72 -20.44 39.31
N ASP A 58 -27.39 -20.57 39.40
CA ASP A 58 -26.43 -19.82 38.59
C ASP A 58 -26.47 -20.18 37.09
N ARG A 59 -27.28 -21.17 36.68
CA ARG A 59 -27.47 -21.56 35.28
C ARG A 59 -28.02 -20.46 34.38
N PHE A 60 -28.58 -19.39 34.95
CA PHE A 60 -29.11 -18.23 34.22
C PHE A 60 -28.31 -16.94 34.44
N ALA A 61 -27.10 -17.02 34.98
CA ALA A 61 -26.23 -15.85 35.13
C ALA A 61 -25.79 -15.32 33.75
N VAL A 62 -26.37 -14.19 33.34
CA VAL A 62 -26.01 -13.56 32.06
C VAL A 62 -24.76 -12.69 32.26
N SER A 63 -23.69 -13.02 31.53
CA SER A 63 -22.48 -12.19 31.51
C SER A 63 -22.77 -10.84 30.86
N THR A 64 -22.48 -9.75 31.55
CA THR A 64 -22.59 -8.40 30.99
C THR A 64 -21.58 -8.21 29.84
N ALA A 65 -21.84 -7.23 28.95
CA ALA A 65 -20.90 -6.89 27.87
C ALA A 65 -19.48 -6.59 28.39
N SER A 66 -19.38 -6.04 29.61
CA SER A 66 -18.12 -5.80 30.32
C SER A 66 -17.42 -7.10 30.74
N GLY A 67 -18.17 -8.10 31.19
CA GLY A 67 -17.66 -9.43 31.51
C GLY A 67 -17.18 -10.20 30.28
N LEU A 68 -17.88 -10.08 29.15
CA LEU A 68 -17.45 -10.65 27.88
C LEU A 68 -16.20 -9.95 27.31
N ALA A 69 -16.10 -8.62 27.48
CA ALA A 69 -14.91 -7.86 27.12
C ALA A 69 -13.69 -8.24 27.97
N ALA A 70 -13.88 -8.43 29.29
CA ALA A 70 -12.82 -8.89 30.19
C ALA A 70 -12.39 -10.33 29.88
N ALA A 71 -13.33 -11.22 29.58
CA ALA A 71 -13.03 -12.60 29.17
C ALA A 71 -12.29 -12.67 27.83
N ASN A 72 -12.60 -11.79 26.88
CA ASN A 72 -11.85 -11.70 25.62
C ASN A 72 -10.45 -11.08 25.81
N ALA A 73 -10.28 -10.14 26.73
CA ALA A 73 -8.98 -9.56 27.07
C ALA A 73 -8.07 -10.55 27.82
N ALA A 74 -8.64 -11.49 28.56
CA ALA A 74 -7.92 -12.49 29.35
C ALA A 74 -7.58 -13.78 28.58
N ARG A 75 -7.98 -13.92 27.30
CA ARG A 75 -7.58 -15.07 26.48
C ARG A 75 -6.12 -14.90 26.03
N PRO A 76 -5.22 -15.84 26.36
CA PRO A 76 -3.88 -15.83 25.77
C PRO A 76 -4.01 -15.98 24.25
N ASN A 77 -3.41 -15.05 23.50
CA ASN A 77 -3.30 -15.12 22.03
C ASN A 77 -2.47 -16.35 21.64
N ARG A 78 -3.11 -17.52 21.60
CA ARG A 78 -2.56 -18.70 20.92
C ARG A 78 -2.81 -18.56 19.42
N ASN A 79 -2.09 -17.63 18.79
CA ASN A 79 -1.96 -17.58 17.34
C ASN A 79 -0.77 -18.44 16.90
N ASP A 80 -0.84 -19.72 17.23
CA ASP A 80 0.17 -20.74 16.91
C ASP A 80 0.01 -21.29 15.47
N LEU A 81 -0.75 -20.58 14.63
CA LEU A 81 -0.99 -20.91 13.22
C LEU A 81 -0.18 -20.03 12.26
N LEU A 82 0.64 -19.10 12.80
CA LEU A 82 1.48 -18.20 12.02
C LEU A 82 2.94 -18.50 12.32
N PRO A 83 3.80 -18.75 11.31
CA PRO A 83 5.22 -18.88 11.54
C PRO A 83 5.75 -17.56 12.15
N SER A 84 6.27 -17.66 13.37
CA SER A 84 6.98 -16.55 14.00
C SER A 84 8.41 -16.52 13.46
N ASN A 85 8.79 -15.43 12.82
CA ASN A 85 10.17 -15.21 12.40
C ASN A 85 10.92 -14.52 13.56
N PRO A 86 11.92 -15.19 14.19
CA PRO A 86 12.65 -14.61 15.33
C PRO A 86 13.57 -13.44 14.92
N ASP A 87 13.88 -13.32 13.64
CA ASP A 87 14.87 -12.40 13.08
C ASP A 87 14.24 -11.22 12.32
N ALA A 88 12.96 -11.31 11.95
CA ALA A 88 12.25 -10.19 11.34
C ALA A 88 10.77 -10.14 11.71
N ARG A 89 10.24 -8.92 11.85
CA ARG A 89 8.82 -8.66 12.13
C ARG A 89 8.29 -7.49 11.31
N ILE A 90 7.01 -7.50 10.97
CA ILE A 90 6.35 -6.33 10.39
C ILE A 90 5.95 -5.39 11.53
N ALA A 91 6.46 -4.16 11.50
CA ALA A 91 5.98 -3.05 12.32
C ALA A 91 4.99 -2.19 11.53
N ARG A 92 4.08 -1.53 12.24
CA ARG A 92 3.03 -0.71 11.63
C ARG A 92 2.85 0.59 12.41
N ALA A 93 2.66 1.69 11.71
CA ALA A 93 2.19 2.96 12.30
C ALA A 93 1.15 3.62 11.39
N GLY A 94 -0.12 3.54 11.77
CA GLY A 94 -1.23 4.04 10.94
C GLY A 94 -1.37 3.26 9.63
N SER A 95 -1.23 3.95 8.51
CA SER A 95 -1.25 3.38 7.15
C SER A 95 0.08 2.75 6.71
N GLU A 96 1.18 3.04 7.42
CA GLU A 96 2.53 2.62 7.05
C GLU A 96 2.88 1.26 7.65
N ARG A 97 3.62 0.46 6.88
CA ARG A 97 4.16 -0.84 7.29
C ARG A 97 5.62 -0.93 6.86
N TRP A 98 6.45 -1.50 7.73
CA TRP A 98 7.87 -1.74 7.44
C TRP A 98 8.34 -3.01 8.14
N ILE A 99 9.44 -3.59 7.67
CA ILE A 99 10.09 -4.72 8.33
C ILE A 99 11.08 -4.16 9.35
N VAL A 100 11.08 -4.68 10.56
CA VAL A 100 12.19 -4.55 11.51
C VAL A 100 12.92 -5.89 11.53
N ALA A 101 14.16 -5.92 11.03
CA ALA A 101 14.96 -7.14 10.93
C ALA A 101 16.27 -7.02 11.70
N LYS A 102 16.69 -8.10 12.35
CA LYS A 102 18.00 -8.27 12.99
C LYS A 102 19.02 -8.64 11.91
N ALA A 103 19.52 -7.63 11.20
CA ALA A 103 20.51 -7.81 10.16
C ALA A 103 21.41 -6.58 10.09
N THR A 104 22.61 -6.75 9.55
CA THR A 104 23.43 -5.61 9.13
C THR A 104 22.81 -4.94 7.89
N PRO A 105 23.02 -3.63 7.66
CA PRO A 105 22.54 -2.95 6.46
C PRO A 105 22.98 -3.64 5.15
N GLU A 106 24.19 -4.18 5.12
CA GLU A 106 24.79 -4.87 3.98
C GLU A 106 24.10 -6.21 3.70
N GLN A 107 23.77 -6.97 4.75
CA GLN A 107 22.98 -8.20 4.63
C GLN A 107 21.57 -7.90 4.13
N ALA A 108 20.90 -6.90 4.73
CA ALA A 108 19.56 -6.51 4.33
C ALA A 108 19.50 -6.02 2.88
N TRP A 109 20.51 -5.29 2.44
CA TRP A 109 20.68 -4.89 1.05
C TRP A 109 20.77 -6.09 0.10
N SER A 110 21.63 -7.05 0.43
CA SER A 110 21.85 -8.25 -0.40
C SER A 110 20.58 -9.10 -0.48
N ILE A 111 19.90 -9.31 0.65
CA ILE A 111 18.64 -10.06 0.72
C ILE A 111 17.55 -9.36 -0.11
N ALA A 112 17.41 -8.04 0.01
CA ALA A 112 16.41 -7.28 -0.74
C ALA A 112 16.67 -7.30 -2.25
N ARG A 113 17.92 -7.13 -2.70
CA ARG A 113 18.28 -7.25 -4.12
C ARG A 113 17.94 -8.63 -4.68
N GLN A 114 18.33 -9.68 -3.95
CA GLN A 114 18.06 -11.05 -4.36
C GLN A 114 16.56 -11.34 -4.40
N TYR A 115 15.80 -10.87 -3.41
CA TYR A 115 14.34 -10.96 -3.41
C TYR A 115 13.72 -10.38 -4.69
N TRP A 116 14.13 -9.18 -5.12
CA TRP A 116 13.61 -8.57 -6.35
C TRP A 116 13.95 -9.39 -7.59
N THR A 117 15.19 -9.88 -7.67
CA THR A 117 15.66 -10.71 -8.79
C THR A 117 14.89 -12.05 -8.86
N ASP A 118 14.75 -12.73 -7.72
CA ASP A 118 14.00 -14.00 -7.60
C ASP A 118 12.51 -13.83 -7.93
N THR A 119 11.94 -12.66 -7.65
CA THR A 119 10.54 -12.34 -7.94
C THR A 119 10.34 -11.91 -9.40
N GLY A 120 11.42 -11.84 -10.20
CA GLY A 120 11.37 -11.50 -11.62
C GLY A 120 11.48 -10.00 -11.93
N PHE A 121 11.82 -9.17 -10.94
CA PHE A 121 12.06 -7.75 -11.14
C PHE A 121 13.53 -7.48 -11.44
N VAL A 122 13.80 -6.65 -12.44
CA VAL A 122 15.13 -6.09 -12.68
C VAL A 122 15.32 -4.89 -11.77
N VAL A 123 16.45 -4.81 -11.04
CA VAL A 123 16.78 -3.62 -10.25
C VAL A 123 17.44 -2.60 -11.16
N ALA A 124 16.76 -1.49 -11.43
CA ALA A 124 17.22 -0.45 -12.35
C ALA A 124 18.10 0.61 -11.67
N VAL A 125 17.83 0.91 -10.40
CA VAL A 125 18.58 1.91 -9.63
C VAL A 125 19.07 1.30 -8.33
N GLU A 126 20.35 1.47 -8.06
CA GLU A 126 21.01 0.93 -6.88
C GLU A 126 21.87 2.00 -6.22
N GLN A 127 21.45 2.43 -5.03
CA GLN A 127 22.15 3.44 -4.24
C GLN A 127 22.39 2.91 -2.82
N PRO A 128 23.40 2.03 -2.63
CA PRO A 128 23.66 1.39 -1.34
C PRO A 128 24.06 2.41 -0.26
N THR A 129 24.77 3.49 -0.63
CA THR A 129 25.21 4.55 0.30
C THR A 129 24.05 5.15 1.08
N ILE A 130 22.91 5.35 0.41
CA ILE A 130 21.70 5.89 1.02
C ILE A 130 20.66 4.81 1.29
N GLY A 131 20.96 3.52 1.08
CA GLY A 131 20.04 2.41 1.29
C GLY A 131 18.78 2.43 0.42
N VAL A 132 18.85 2.91 -0.82
CA VAL A 132 17.70 2.96 -1.75
C VAL A 132 17.93 2.10 -2.98
N MET A 133 17.00 1.21 -3.29
CA MET A 133 16.95 0.46 -4.56
C MET A 133 15.59 0.63 -5.23
N GLU A 134 15.57 0.65 -6.57
CA GLU A 134 14.35 0.77 -7.36
C GLU A 134 14.34 -0.27 -8.47
N THR A 135 13.20 -0.94 -8.63
CA THR A 135 12.99 -1.86 -9.75
C THR A 135 12.75 -1.08 -11.04
N ASP A 136 13.00 -1.72 -12.17
CA ASP A 136 12.47 -1.23 -13.44
C ASP A 136 10.93 -1.31 -13.42
N TRP A 137 10.29 -0.62 -14.36
CA TRP A 137 8.86 -0.77 -14.62
C TRP A 137 8.60 -2.20 -15.11
N ALA A 138 7.97 -3.02 -14.27
CA ALA A 138 7.49 -4.32 -14.68
C ALA A 138 6.18 -4.13 -15.44
N GLU A 139 6.18 -4.41 -16.75
CA GLU A 139 4.95 -4.53 -17.52
C GLU A 139 4.16 -5.74 -17.01
N ASN A 140 3.04 -5.45 -16.37
CA ASN A 140 2.14 -6.50 -15.92
C ASN A 140 1.36 -7.01 -17.14
N ARG A 141 1.89 -8.01 -17.84
CA ARG A 141 1.12 -8.81 -18.81
C ARG A 141 0.22 -9.77 -18.03
N ALA A 142 -0.84 -9.23 -17.43
CA ALA A 142 -1.87 -10.03 -16.79
C ALA A 142 -3.25 -9.56 -17.26
N ASP A 143 -3.56 -9.85 -18.53
CA ASP A 143 -4.92 -10.19 -18.95
C ASP A 143 -4.85 -10.96 -20.28
N MET A 144 -4.43 -12.24 -20.22
CA MET A 144 -4.86 -13.26 -21.20
C MET A 144 -4.73 -14.67 -20.58
N PRO A 145 -5.84 -15.32 -20.17
CA PRO A 145 -5.89 -16.77 -20.11
C PRO A 145 -5.79 -17.29 -21.55
N SER A 146 -4.67 -17.95 -21.90
CA SER A 146 -4.38 -18.28 -23.30
C SER A 146 -5.01 -19.58 -23.83
N ASP A 147 -5.72 -20.39 -23.03
CA ASP A 147 -5.90 -21.80 -23.45
C ASP A 147 -7.28 -22.48 -23.33
N PHE A 148 -8.41 -21.80 -23.06
CA PHE A 148 -9.71 -22.52 -23.05
C PHE A 148 -10.92 -21.83 -23.69
N LEU A 149 -10.82 -20.57 -24.12
CA LEU A 149 -11.99 -19.81 -24.63
C LEU A 149 -11.78 -19.22 -26.02
N ARG A 150 -10.98 -19.85 -26.89
CA ARG A 150 -10.75 -19.40 -28.28
C ARG A 150 -11.65 -20.03 -29.34
N SER A 151 -12.37 -21.11 -29.03
CA SER A 151 -13.12 -21.84 -30.07
C SER A 151 -14.61 -21.48 -30.19
N THR A 152 -15.18 -20.62 -29.34
CA THR A 152 -16.65 -20.47 -29.27
C THR A 152 -17.23 -19.05 -29.29
N ILE A 153 -16.45 -17.96 -29.19
CA ILE A 153 -17.03 -16.61 -29.09
C ILE A 153 -16.26 -15.63 -29.99
N GLY A 154 -16.79 -15.42 -31.20
CA GLY A 154 -16.23 -14.53 -32.20
C GLY A 154 -16.82 -13.11 -32.17
N LYS A 155 -15.94 -12.14 -32.45
CA LYS A 155 -16.18 -10.84 -33.13
C LYS A 155 -16.75 -9.63 -32.36
N TYR A 156 -16.93 -9.68 -31.04
CA TYR A 156 -17.41 -8.49 -30.29
C TYR A 156 -16.59 -8.12 -29.04
N LEU A 157 -15.39 -8.66 -28.84
CA LEU A 157 -14.62 -8.48 -27.60
C LEU A 157 -13.17 -7.98 -27.77
N GLU A 158 -12.84 -7.26 -28.85
CA GLU A 158 -11.49 -6.69 -29.03
C GLU A 158 -11.32 -5.26 -28.47
N ALA A 159 -12.39 -4.60 -28.01
CA ALA A 159 -12.34 -3.19 -27.60
C ALA A 159 -12.09 -2.93 -26.10
N PHE A 160 -11.97 -3.95 -25.25
CA PHE A 160 -11.87 -3.78 -23.79
C PHE A 160 -10.69 -4.52 -23.12
N THR A 161 -9.70 -5.01 -23.87
CA THR A 161 -8.69 -5.96 -23.34
C THR A 161 -7.23 -5.52 -23.53
N SER A 162 -6.94 -4.21 -23.67
CA SER A 162 -5.55 -3.75 -23.83
C SER A 162 -5.17 -2.54 -22.97
N THR A 163 -5.60 -2.52 -21.71
CA THR A 163 -5.07 -1.55 -20.74
C THR A 163 -3.83 -2.13 -20.08
N TYR A 164 -2.64 -1.74 -20.54
CA TYR A 164 -1.39 -2.14 -19.91
C TYR A 164 -1.22 -1.41 -18.57
N LYS A 165 -0.88 -2.16 -17.53
CA LYS A 165 -0.44 -1.63 -16.23
C LYS A 165 1.04 -1.88 -16.06
N ARG A 166 1.75 -0.90 -15.51
CA ARG A 166 3.17 -1.02 -15.15
C ARG A 166 3.32 -0.71 -13.68
N ASP A 167 4.00 -1.61 -12.98
CA ASP A 167 4.25 -1.48 -11.55
C ASP A 167 5.75 -1.32 -11.32
N LYS A 168 6.11 -0.44 -10.40
CA LYS A 168 7.48 -0.16 -9.99
C LYS A 168 7.54 -0.10 -8.48
N PHE A 169 8.57 -0.72 -7.91
CA PHE A 169 8.80 -0.75 -6.48
C PHE A 169 10.09 -0.05 -6.12
N ARG A 170 10.03 0.73 -5.04
CA ARG A 170 11.21 1.28 -4.38
C ARG A 170 11.32 0.65 -3.01
N THR A 171 12.51 0.14 -2.69
CA THR A 171 12.86 -0.35 -1.36
C THR A 171 13.83 0.60 -0.71
N ARG A 172 13.55 0.96 0.54
CA ARG A 172 14.34 1.88 1.35
C ARG A 172 14.73 1.17 2.64
N ILE A 173 16.02 1.09 2.89
CA ILE A 173 16.62 0.45 4.06
C ILE A 173 17.19 1.53 4.95
N GLU A 174 16.85 1.50 6.23
CA GLU A 174 17.32 2.42 7.25
C GLU A 174 17.94 1.63 8.41
N ARG A 175 18.86 2.28 9.14
CA ARG A 175 19.29 1.77 10.45
C ARG A 175 18.09 1.85 11.39
N GLY A 176 17.80 0.74 12.07
CA GLY A 176 16.67 0.68 12.99
C GLY A 176 16.91 1.52 14.23
N ALA A 177 15.81 1.85 14.93
CA ALA A 177 15.88 2.53 16.22
C ALA A 177 16.55 1.65 17.30
N GLU A 178 16.45 0.32 17.17
CA GLU A 178 17.10 -0.64 18.06
C GLU A 178 18.52 -0.97 17.55
N PRO A 179 19.54 -1.01 18.42
CA PRO A 179 20.89 -1.40 18.03
C PRO A 179 20.94 -2.78 17.34
N GLY A 180 21.62 -2.88 16.21
CA GLY A 180 21.75 -4.14 15.45
C GLY A 180 20.51 -4.51 14.62
N THR A 181 19.55 -3.61 14.47
CA THR A 181 18.38 -3.79 13.61
C THR A 181 18.39 -2.85 12.41
N VAL A 182 17.63 -3.23 11.38
CA VAL A 182 17.33 -2.40 10.21
C VAL A 182 15.83 -2.29 10.01
N GLU A 183 15.42 -1.15 9.48
CA GLU A 183 14.04 -0.89 9.06
C GLU A 183 13.97 -0.91 7.53
N ILE A 184 13.08 -1.72 6.96
CA ILE A 184 12.93 -1.87 5.50
C ILE A 184 11.53 -1.47 5.08
N TYR A 185 11.46 -0.50 4.17
CA TYR A 185 10.24 0.07 3.63
C TYR A 185 10.13 -0.30 2.15
N VAL A 186 8.90 -0.56 1.69
CA VAL A 186 8.60 -0.81 0.28
C VAL A 186 7.46 0.10 -0.15
N SER A 187 7.65 0.86 -1.22
CA SER A 187 6.64 1.76 -1.79
C SER A 187 6.36 1.41 -3.25
N HIS A 188 5.10 1.56 -3.66
CA HIS A 188 4.61 1.23 -4.99
C HIS A 188 4.31 2.48 -5.83
N ARG A 189 4.71 2.45 -7.10
CA ARG A 189 4.28 3.39 -8.14
C ARG A 189 3.70 2.61 -9.32
N GLY A 190 2.47 2.95 -9.70
CA GLY A 190 1.77 2.34 -10.83
C GLY A 190 1.55 3.35 -11.97
N MET A 191 1.51 2.85 -13.20
CA MET A 191 1.06 3.58 -14.38
C MET A 191 0.07 2.74 -15.18
N GLU A 192 -0.98 3.38 -15.69
CA GLU A 192 -2.00 2.75 -16.53
C GLU A 192 -2.10 3.47 -17.88
N GLN A 193 -2.26 2.72 -18.96
CA GLN A 193 -2.55 3.33 -20.26
C GLN A 193 -4.01 3.79 -20.32
N VAL A 194 -4.22 5.10 -20.39
CA VAL A 194 -5.54 5.70 -20.60
C VAL A 194 -5.69 6.13 -22.06
N PRO A 195 -6.84 5.87 -22.69
CA PRO A 195 -7.10 6.35 -24.04
C PRO A 195 -7.19 7.88 -24.04
N THR A 196 -6.38 8.54 -24.87
CA THR A 196 -6.35 10.01 -24.99
C THR A 196 -7.32 10.54 -26.04
N VAL A 197 -7.80 9.69 -26.93
CA VAL A 197 -8.77 10.03 -27.97
C VAL A 197 -9.89 9.00 -28.00
N MET A 198 -11.11 9.47 -28.29
CA MET A 198 -12.24 8.58 -28.56
C MET A 198 -11.92 7.74 -29.79
N MET A 199 -12.14 6.44 -29.68
CA MET A 199 -11.94 5.49 -30.77
C MET A 199 -12.96 5.77 -31.88
N ASP A 200 -12.51 6.35 -33.00
CA ASP A 200 -13.25 6.49 -34.25
C ASP A 200 -12.56 5.63 -35.32
N ASN A 201 -13.32 5.12 -36.27
CA ASN A 201 -12.88 4.37 -37.45
C ASN A 201 -11.87 5.13 -38.35
N ARG A 202 -11.52 6.38 -38.02
CA ARG A 202 -10.57 7.25 -38.74
C ARG A 202 -9.22 7.45 -38.04
N TYR A 203 -9.10 7.19 -36.74
CA TYR A 203 -7.86 7.38 -35.97
C TYR A 203 -7.63 6.18 -35.05
N GLY A 204 -6.40 5.65 -35.04
CA GLY A 204 -6.01 4.65 -34.04
C GLY A 204 -6.12 5.25 -32.63
N ALA A 205 -6.45 4.42 -31.63
CA ALA A 205 -6.48 4.86 -30.25
C ALA A 205 -5.08 5.36 -29.83
N GLY A 206 -4.99 6.65 -29.50
CA GLY A 206 -3.85 7.18 -28.77
C GLY A 206 -3.95 6.74 -27.32
N PHE A 207 -2.85 6.24 -26.75
CA PHE A 207 -2.75 5.89 -25.34
C PHE A 207 -1.67 6.74 -24.69
N ALA A 208 -1.97 7.30 -23.51
CA ALA A 208 -0.98 7.93 -22.65
C ALA A 208 -0.90 7.21 -21.31
N TRP A 209 0.29 7.20 -20.72
CA TRP A 209 0.49 6.67 -19.38
C TRP A 209 0.01 7.69 -18.35
N ALA A 210 -0.99 7.32 -17.57
CA ALA A 210 -1.45 8.08 -16.40
C ALA A 210 -0.91 7.43 -15.13
N VAL A 211 -0.51 8.26 -14.15
CA VAL A 211 -0.06 7.80 -12.83
C VAL A 211 -1.25 7.22 -12.07
N MET A 212 -1.10 6.01 -11.55
CA MET A 212 -2.08 5.38 -10.68
C MET A 212 -1.86 5.79 -9.22
N PRO A 213 -2.92 5.80 -8.39
CA PRO A 213 -2.76 5.94 -6.95
C PRO A 213 -1.89 4.79 -6.38
N PRO A 214 -1.09 5.06 -5.34
CA PRO A 214 -0.35 4.01 -4.64
C PRO A 214 -1.27 2.89 -4.15
N ASN A 215 -0.79 1.65 -4.12
CA ASN A 215 -1.57 0.47 -3.69
C ASN A 215 -0.97 -0.13 -2.40
N PRO A 216 -1.49 0.25 -1.22
CA PRO A 216 -0.94 -0.20 0.06
C PRO A 216 -1.06 -1.71 0.30
N ASN A 217 -2.00 -2.39 -0.36
CA ASN A 217 -2.16 -3.84 -0.22
C ASN A 217 -1.04 -4.57 -0.96
N LEU A 218 -0.67 -4.09 -2.14
CA LEU A 218 0.45 -4.62 -2.91
C LEU A 218 1.78 -4.36 -2.19
N GLU A 219 1.96 -3.17 -1.63
CA GLU A 219 3.12 -2.87 -0.76
C GLU A 219 3.19 -3.84 0.42
N ALA A 220 2.07 -4.09 1.11
CA ALA A 220 2.03 -5.02 2.24
C ALA A 220 2.33 -6.47 1.85
N GLU A 221 1.87 -6.92 0.69
CA GLU A 221 2.16 -8.24 0.15
C GLU A 221 3.66 -8.40 -0.14
N MET A 222 4.25 -7.47 -0.88
CA MET A 222 5.68 -7.49 -1.20
C MET A 222 6.53 -7.42 0.06
N LEU A 223 6.12 -6.62 1.03
CA LEU A 223 6.81 -6.51 2.31
C LEU A 223 6.74 -7.81 3.12
N SER A 224 5.59 -8.49 3.11
CA SER A 224 5.42 -9.79 3.79
C SER A 224 6.27 -10.87 3.12
N ARG A 225 6.33 -10.88 1.79
CA ARG A 225 7.16 -11.81 1.01
C ARG A 225 8.66 -11.57 1.24
N LEU A 226 9.07 -10.31 1.31
CA LEU A 226 10.45 -9.93 1.64
C LEU A 226 10.81 -10.33 3.07
N MET A 227 9.91 -10.15 4.05
CA MET A 227 10.16 -10.53 5.45
C MET A 227 10.49 -12.02 5.59
N MET A 228 9.84 -12.89 4.80
CA MET A 228 10.12 -14.33 4.83
C MET A 228 11.58 -14.67 4.43
N ARG A 229 12.26 -13.79 3.69
CA ARG A 229 13.67 -13.97 3.32
C ARG A 229 14.65 -13.72 4.48
N PHE A 230 14.20 -13.06 5.55
CA PHE A 230 15.05 -12.75 6.71
C PHE A 230 15.04 -13.84 7.78
N GLY A 231 14.29 -14.95 7.63
CA GLY A 231 14.20 -15.97 8.69
C GLY A 231 13.73 -17.36 8.28
N ALA A 232 14.19 -17.89 7.15
CA ALA A 232 14.04 -19.32 6.87
C ALA A 232 15.24 -19.88 6.08
N PRO A 233 15.84 -21.01 6.50
CA PRO A 233 16.44 -21.94 5.56
C PRO A 233 15.33 -22.53 4.67
N GLU A 234 15.55 -22.45 3.37
CA GLU A 234 14.73 -22.89 2.24
C GLU A 234 13.96 -24.22 2.49
N SER A 235 12.71 -24.18 2.97
CA SER A 235 11.72 -25.29 2.82
C SER A 235 10.30 -25.06 3.38
N GLN A 236 9.85 -23.83 3.63
CA GLN A 236 8.43 -23.59 3.99
C GLN A 236 7.94 -22.26 3.38
N ALA A 237 7.81 -22.23 2.06
CA ALA A 237 7.36 -21.05 1.33
C ALA A 237 6.20 -21.43 0.38
N ALA A 238 4.96 -21.27 0.86
CA ALA A 238 3.77 -20.90 0.08
C ALA A 238 2.49 -21.17 0.90
N ALA A 239 2.12 -20.25 1.81
CA ALA A 239 0.73 -19.94 2.18
C ALA A 239 0.71 -19.04 3.43
N THR A 240 0.95 -17.74 3.29
CA THR A 240 0.56 -16.73 4.31
C THR A 240 0.73 -15.32 3.75
N ALA A 241 -0.24 -14.89 2.95
CA ALA A 241 -0.66 -13.50 2.93
C ALA A 241 -2.12 -13.52 3.38
N VAL A 242 -2.56 -12.47 4.08
CA VAL A 242 -3.87 -12.32 4.74
C VAL A 242 -3.90 -12.85 6.19
N ASN A 243 -3.91 -11.90 7.12
CA ASN A 243 -4.17 -11.99 8.57
C ASN A 243 -2.98 -12.08 9.53
N ALA A 244 -2.27 -10.96 9.72
CA ALA A 244 -1.64 -10.66 11.00
C ALA A 244 -2.73 -10.27 12.03
N PRO A 245 -2.68 -10.75 13.30
CA PRO A 245 -3.61 -10.32 14.34
C PRO A 245 -3.49 -8.81 14.55
N GLY A 246 -4.60 -8.13 14.27
CA GLY A 246 -4.69 -6.68 14.33
C GLY A 246 -4.73 -6.17 15.77
N GLU A 247 -3.78 -5.30 16.09
CA GLU A 247 -4.19 -4.07 16.75
C GLU A 247 -5.17 -3.38 15.81
N ARG A 248 -6.36 -3.08 16.35
CA ARG A 248 -7.53 -2.55 15.66
C ARG A 248 -7.13 -1.59 14.53
N ALA A 249 -7.71 -1.82 13.35
CA ALA A 249 -7.79 -0.80 12.32
C ALA A 249 -8.33 0.48 12.96
N ALA A 250 -7.45 1.46 13.15
CA ALA A 250 -7.87 2.79 13.52
C ALA A 250 -8.75 3.32 12.38
N PRO A 251 -9.85 4.03 12.69
CA PRO A 251 -10.66 4.69 11.68
C PRO A 251 -9.76 5.61 10.82
N ALA A 252 -10.20 5.88 9.58
CA ALA A 252 -9.56 6.83 8.66
C ALA A 252 -9.07 8.05 9.46
N THR A 253 -7.75 8.25 9.45
CA THR A 253 -7.12 9.24 10.32
C THR A 253 -7.54 10.63 9.81
N PRO A 254 -7.89 11.59 10.68
CA PRO A 254 -8.11 12.96 10.24
C PRO A 254 -6.86 13.50 9.52
N ASP A 255 -7.03 14.43 8.57
CA ASP A 255 -5.95 15.10 7.86
C ASP A 255 -4.94 15.68 8.87
N ARG A 256 -3.79 15.01 9.03
CA ARG A 256 -2.75 15.33 10.04
C ARG A 256 -1.64 16.20 9.48
N ALA A 257 -1.81 16.71 8.27
CA ALA A 257 -0.83 17.52 7.60
C ALA A 257 -1.50 18.78 7.04
N ARG A 258 -0.99 19.95 7.40
CA ARG A 258 -1.52 21.23 6.91
C ARG A 258 -0.39 22.15 6.47
N VAL A 259 -0.59 22.83 5.35
CA VAL A 259 0.34 23.86 4.88
C VAL A 259 -0.04 25.17 5.55
N GLU A 260 0.92 25.78 6.23
CA GLU A 260 0.81 27.09 6.85
C GLU A 260 1.83 28.03 6.21
N LYS A 261 1.41 29.26 5.91
CA LYS A 261 2.29 30.30 5.40
C LYS A 261 2.78 31.14 6.57
N GLY A 262 4.09 31.14 6.81
CA GLY A 262 4.70 31.92 7.88
C GLY A 262 4.60 33.43 7.64
N ALA A 263 4.76 34.22 8.69
CA ALA A 263 4.80 35.69 8.61
C ALA A 263 5.96 36.22 7.75
N ASP A 264 6.97 35.39 7.51
CA ASP A 264 8.12 35.59 6.62
C ASP A 264 7.79 35.32 5.13
N GLY A 265 6.55 34.93 4.82
CA GLY A 265 6.10 34.57 3.48
C GLY A 265 6.52 33.16 3.03
N VAL A 266 7.17 32.38 3.89
CA VAL A 266 7.65 31.02 3.59
C VAL A 266 6.58 30.00 3.96
N SER A 267 6.19 29.16 3.02
CA SER A 267 5.26 28.06 3.25
C SER A 267 5.94 26.91 4.01
N LYS A 268 5.26 26.34 5.00
CA LYS A 268 5.72 25.21 5.82
C LYS A 268 4.59 24.20 5.94
N LEU A 269 4.94 22.92 6.05
CA LEU A 269 3.99 21.84 6.25
C LEU A 269 4.07 21.37 7.70
N ILE A 270 2.98 21.57 8.45
CA ILE A 270 2.85 21.09 9.82
C ILE A 270 2.29 19.68 9.77
N VAL A 271 2.99 18.74 10.39
CA VAL A 271 2.60 17.34 10.54
C VAL A 271 2.32 17.10 12.02
N ASP A 272 1.08 16.74 12.37
CA ASP A 272 0.62 16.50 13.74
C ASP A 272 1.09 15.14 14.28
N ASP A 273 2.41 14.94 14.22
CA ASP A 273 3.15 13.78 14.67
C ASP A 273 4.49 14.18 15.30
N PRO A 274 4.99 13.38 16.27
CA PRO A 274 6.37 13.50 16.76
C PRO A 274 7.40 13.30 15.64
N PHE A 275 8.61 13.81 15.84
CA PHE A 275 9.69 13.81 14.84
C PHE A 275 9.91 12.44 14.19
N ASP A 276 10.05 11.36 14.98
CA ASP A 276 10.33 10.03 14.44
C ASP A 276 9.25 9.53 13.48
N ARG A 277 7.99 9.87 13.77
CA ARG A 277 6.85 9.49 12.94
C ARG A 277 6.73 10.39 11.71
N ALA A 278 6.90 11.70 11.88
CA ALA A 278 6.92 12.64 10.77
C ALA A 278 8.08 12.35 9.80
N TRP A 279 9.26 11.98 10.30
CA TRP A 279 10.42 11.62 9.51
C TRP A 279 10.14 10.43 8.58
N ARG A 280 9.60 9.33 9.12
CA ARG A 280 9.25 8.12 8.34
C ARG A 280 8.20 8.44 7.27
N ARG A 281 7.18 9.20 7.66
CA ARG A 281 6.08 9.66 6.81
C ARG A 281 6.50 10.54 5.64
N VAL A 282 7.36 11.53 5.90
CA VAL A 282 7.94 12.36 4.85
C VAL A 282 8.77 11.52 3.88
N GLY A 283 9.57 10.58 4.39
CA GLY A 283 10.33 9.67 3.53
C GLY A 283 9.44 8.84 2.62
N LEU A 284 8.34 8.28 3.14
CA LEU A 284 7.39 7.50 2.33
C LEU A 284 6.67 8.38 1.29
N ALA A 285 6.29 9.60 1.69
CA ALA A 285 5.69 10.57 0.80
C ALA A 285 6.62 10.91 -0.38
N LEU A 286 7.92 11.09 -0.12
CA LEU A 286 8.92 11.34 -1.16
C LEU A 286 9.09 10.18 -2.13
N ASP A 287 9.08 8.96 -1.60
CA ASP A 287 9.21 7.74 -2.40
C ASP A 287 8.02 7.57 -3.36
N ARG A 288 6.80 7.85 -2.89
CA ARG A 288 5.58 7.76 -3.71
C ARG A 288 5.47 8.88 -4.75
N SER A 289 5.85 10.10 -4.39
CA SER A 289 5.74 11.28 -5.26
C SER A 289 6.83 11.38 -6.34
N GLY A 290 7.81 10.47 -6.35
CA GLY A 290 8.77 10.35 -7.45
C GLY A 290 9.98 11.25 -7.33
N PHE A 291 10.21 11.80 -6.13
CA PHE A 291 11.45 12.48 -5.84
C PHE A 291 12.60 11.49 -5.89
N THR A 292 13.73 11.94 -6.44
CA THR A 292 14.98 11.19 -6.29
C THR A 292 15.66 11.69 -5.04
N VAL A 293 15.65 10.87 -3.98
CA VAL A 293 16.40 11.18 -2.75
C VAL A 293 17.87 10.92 -3.04
N VAL A 294 18.69 11.96 -2.90
CA VAL A 294 20.14 11.94 -3.16
C VAL A 294 20.91 11.56 -1.90
N ASP A 295 20.46 12.06 -0.75
CA ASP A 295 21.05 11.81 0.56
C ASP A 295 20.02 12.09 1.66
N ARG A 296 20.28 11.62 2.87
CA ARG A 296 19.44 11.85 4.03
C ARG A 296 20.25 11.77 5.31
N ASP A 297 20.00 12.72 6.18
CA ASP A 297 20.57 12.77 7.51
C ASP A 297 19.44 12.93 8.52
N ARG A 298 19.13 11.83 9.20
CA ARG A 298 18.11 11.79 10.25
C ARG A 298 18.51 12.62 11.47
N SER A 299 19.81 12.73 11.76
CA SER A 299 20.30 13.47 12.93
C SER A 299 20.13 14.98 12.77
N SER A 300 20.31 15.49 11.55
CA SER A 300 20.01 16.89 11.21
C SER A 300 18.58 17.13 10.72
N GLY A 301 17.81 16.05 10.52
CA GLY A 301 16.44 16.10 10.03
C GLY A 301 16.34 16.57 8.59
N VAL A 302 17.28 16.21 7.71
CA VAL A 302 17.33 16.69 6.33
C VAL A 302 17.29 15.55 5.31
N TYR A 303 16.36 15.63 4.36
CA TYR A 303 16.39 14.87 3.11
C TYR A 303 16.93 15.76 1.99
N PHE A 304 17.93 15.28 1.24
CA PHE A 304 18.42 15.93 0.03
C PHE A 304 17.72 15.28 -1.15
N VAL A 305 16.96 16.04 -1.92
CA VAL A 305 16.12 15.51 -3.00
C VAL A 305 16.37 16.25 -4.29
N ARG A 306 16.15 15.55 -5.41
CA ARG A 306 16.00 16.15 -6.73
C ARG A 306 14.54 16.12 -7.09
N TYR A 307 14.02 17.28 -7.46
CA TYR A 307 12.67 17.42 -7.98
C TYR A 307 12.75 17.59 -9.48
N ALA A 308 12.15 16.66 -10.22
CA ALA A 308 11.87 16.83 -11.64
C ALA A 308 10.39 17.17 -11.76
N ASP A 309 10.06 18.37 -12.22
CA ASP A 309 8.66 18.79 -12.39
C ASP A 309 8.02 17.92 -13.49
N PRO A 310 7.01 17.08 -13.18
CA PRO A 310 6.37 16.23 -14.19
C PRO A 310 5.72 17.02 -15.34
N ASP A 311 5.38 18.30 -15.13
CA ASP A 311 4.86 19.19 -16.18
C ASP A 311 5.96 19.65 -17.18
N SER A 312 7.23 19.59 -16.76
CA SER A 312 8.36 19.97 -17.62
C SER A 312 8.71 18.92 -18.68
N ASP A 313 8.36 17.64 -18.45
CA ASP A 313 8.55 16.57 -19.43
C ASP A 313 7.38 16.47 -20.42
N MET A 314 6.15 16.81 -20.02
CA MET A 314 4.99 16.86 -20.93
C MET A 314 5.11 18.00 -21.96
N THR A 315 5.71 19.14 -21.59
CA THR A 315 5.96 20.27 -22.50
C THR A 315 7.18 20.09 -23.42
N LYS A 316 7.94 18.99 -23.24
CA LYS A 316 9.07 18.62 -24.12
C LYS A 316 8.62 17.70 -25.27
N LYS A 317 7.62 16.84 -25.05
CA LYS A 317 7.14 15.90 -26.09
C LYS A 317 6.40 16.59 -27.26
N ASP A 318 5.78 17.75 -27.01
CA ASP A 318 5.14 18.56 -28.06
C ASP A 318 6.12 19.51 -28.79
N ARG A 319 7.39 19.58 -28.36
CA ARG A 319 8.44 20.43 -28.96
C ARG A 319 9.47 19.65 -29.79
N GLU A 320 9.25 18.36 -30.03
CA GLU A 320 10.17 17.53 -30.83
C GLU A 320 9.89 17.49 -32.35
N GLU A 321 8.83 18.13 -32.85
CA GLU A 321 8.54 18.16 -34.29
C GLU A 321 8.91 19.45 -35.02
N SER A 322 9.61 20.37 -34.37
CA SER A 322 9.90 21.68 -34.94
C SER A 322 11.36 21.78 -35.38
N TRP A 323 11.58 21.62 -36.69
CA TRP A 323 12.82 21.77 -37.48
C TRP A 323 13.75 22.96 -37.11
N LEU A 324 13.28 23.90 -36.30
CA LEU A 324 13.96 25.05 -35.73
C LEU A 324 14.95 24.66 -34.62
N ALA A 325 14.74 23.54 -33.93
CA ALA A 325 15.55 23.10 -32.78
C ALA A 325 17.00 22.73 -33.18
N LYS A 326 17.23 22.36 -34.45
CA LYS A 326 18.59 22.07 -34.97
C LYS A 326 19.48 23.31 -35.08
N LEU A 327 18.91 24.52 -35.03
CA LEU A 327 19.66 25.78 -35.10
C LEU A 327 20.00 26.38 -33.72
N MET A 328 19.53 25.77 -32.62
CA MET A 328 19.70 26.27 -31.25
C MET A 328 20.68 25.42 -30.41
N PHE A 329 21.53 24.60 -31.02
CA PHE A 329 22.52 23.74 -30.34
C PHE A 329 23.65 24.50 -29.62
N TRP A 330 23.79 25.83 -29.82
CA TRP A 330 24.93 26.60 -29.30
C TRP A 330 24.66 27.37 -28.00
N LYS A 331 23.43 27.35 -27.48
CA LYS A 331 23.14 27.79 -26.12
C LYS A 331 22.92 26.57 -25.23
N LYS A 332 23.98 26.22 -24.50
CA LYS A 332 23.93 25.24 -23.43
C LYS A 332 23.06 25.84 -22.31
N ASP A 333 21.78 25.50 -22.28
CA ASP A 333 20.89 25.90 -21.20
C ASP A 333 21.24 25.05 -19.97
N ASP A 334 21.81 25.69 -18.94
CA ASP A 334 22.16 25.06 -17.65
C ASP A 334 20.89 24.71 -16.82
N LYS A 335 19.69 24.88 -17.41
CA LYS A 335 18.37 24.58 -16.83
C LYS A 335 17.96 23.10 -16.89
N ASP A 336 18.74 22.25 -17.56
CA ASP A 336 18.41 20.81 -17.70
C ASP A 336 18.94 19.93 -16.55
N LYS A 337 19.43 20.51 -15.45
CA LYS A 337 19.74 19.74 -14.25
C LYS A 337 18.54 19.78 -13.31
N PRO A 338 18.01 18.63 -12.88
CA PRO A 338 16.94 18.61 -11.88
C PRO A 338 17.40 19.38 -10.64
N GLU A 339 16.61 20.37 -10.26
CA GLU A 339 16.94 21.27 -9.15
C GLU A 339 17.01 20.45 -7.85
N GLN A 340 18.10 20.65 -7.12
CA GLN A 340 18.33 19.99 -5.83
C GLN A 340 17.69 20.83 -4.72
N TYR A 341 16.97 20.16 -3.84
CA TYR A 341 16.30 20.76 -2.70
C TYR A 341 16.67 20.02 -1.41
N ARG A 342 16.51 20.71 -0.29
CA ARG A 342 16.66 20.15 1.05
C ARG A 342 15.31 20.22 1.75
N ILE A 343 14.78 19.07 2.14
CA ILE A 343 13.53 18.98 2.91
C ILE A 343 13.92 18.78 4.36
N LYS A 344 13.69 19.81 5.17
CA LYS A 344 14.06 19.84 6.58
C LYS A 344 12.85 19.59 7.44
N VAL A 345 12.92 18.55 8.28
CA VAL A 345 11.95 18.16 9.29
C VAL A 345 12.49 18.57 10.66
N VAL A 346 11.73 19.37 11.39
CA VAL A 346 12.11 19.87 12.73
C VAL A 346 11.01 19.55 13.72
N GLU A 347 11.38 19.09 14.90
CA GLU A 347 10.44 18.89 16.00
C GLU A 347 9.93 20.24 16.54
N ALA A 348 8.62 20.40 16.64
CA ALA A 348 7.95 21.55 17.25
C ALA A 348 6.75 21.06 18.06
N ALA A 349 7.04 20.46 19.23
CA ALA A 349 6.07 19.74 20.04
C ALA A 349 4.74 20.52 20.24
N PRO A 350 3.56 19.88 20.04
CA PRO A 350 3.35 18.44 19.84
C PRO A 350 3.44 17.95 18.38
N ALA A 351 3.89 18.79 17.44
CA ALA A 351 3.93 18.51 16.00
C ALA A 351 5.37 18.51 15.45
N SER A 352 5.51 18.28 14.15
CA SER A 352 6.75 18.45 13.39
C SER A 352 6.52 19.41 12.23
N VAL A 353 7.51 20.26 11.95
CA VAL A 353 7.48 21.24 10.87
C VAL A 353 8.38 20.78 9.74
N VAL A 354 7.83 20.68 8.54
CA VAL A 354 8.54 20.38 7.30
C VAL A 354 8.69 21.65 6.48
N SER A 355 9.91 21.95 6.06
CA SER A 355 10.24 23.13 5.25
C SER A 355 11.12 22.73 4.06
N VAL A 356 10.99 23.47 2.96
CA VAL A 356 11.84 23.31 1.78
C VAL A 356 12.92 24.39 1.82
N GLN A 357 14.15 23.97 1.61
CA GLN A 357 15.34 24.78 1.57
C GLN A 357 16.06 24.59 0.23
N ASP A 358 16.82 25.60 -0.17
CA ASP A 358 17.72 25.54 -1.32
C ASP A 358 18.93 24.62 -1.04
N PRO A 359 19.81 24.34 -2.01
CA PRO A 359 21.03 23.56 -1.78
C PRO A 359 21.95 24.14 -0.71
N LYS A 360 21.90 25.45 -0.46
CA LYS A 360 22.72 26.16 0.53
C LYS A 360 22.13 26.06 1.95
N GLY A 361 20.88 25.60 2.08
CA GLY A 361 20.18 25.46 3.35
C GLY A 361 19.34 26.68 3.74
N GLU A 362 19.21 27.66 2.83
CA GLU A 362 18.35 28.82 3.03
C GLU A 362 16.89 28.47 2.70
N PRO A 363 15.89 29.09 3.35
CA PRO A 363 14.47 28.85 3.05
C PRO A 363 14.14 29.12 1.58
N ASP A 364 13.54 28.14 0.90
CA ASP A 364 13.15 28.29 -0.51
C ASP A 364 11.80 29.00 -0.64
N ARG A 365 11.80 30.14 -1.35
CA ARG A 365 10.63 31.01 -1.57
C ARG A 365 10.03 30.88 -2.96
N THR A 366 10.46 29.89 -3.74
CA THR A 366 10.00 29.72 -5.11
C THR A 366 8.62 29.07 -5.17
N GLN A 367 7.98 29.09 -6.33
CA GLN A 367 6.74 28.34 -6.54
C GLN A 367 6.96 26.82 -6.42
N ASN A 368 8.20 26.35 -6.62
CA ASN A 368 8.53 24.93 -6.50
C ASN A 368 8.45 24.46 -5.05
N SER A 369 8.80 25.27 -4.04
CA SER A 369 8.61 24.87 -2.64
C SER A 369 7.14 24.65 -2.29
N GLU A 370 6.25 25.52 -2.78
CA GLU A 370 4.80 25.37 -2.58
C GLU A 370 4.26 24.09 -3.25
N LYS A 371 4.70 23.79 -4.49
CA LYS A 371 4.37 22.52 -5.18
C LYS A 371 4.87 21.29 -4.41
N ILE A 372 6.11 21.30 -3.95
CA ILE A 372 6.72 20.20 -3.19
C ILE A 372 5.93 19.94 -1.90
N LEU A 373 5.61 20.99 -1.13
CA LEU A 373 4.85 20.86 0.11
C LEU A 373 3.42 20.36 -0.14
N ALA A 374 2.79 20.75 -1.25
CA ALA A 374 1.48 20.25 -1.63
C ALA A 374 1.51 18.75 -1.99
N LEU A 375 2.52 18.29 -2.73
CA LEU A 375 2.73 16.88 -3.04
C LEU A 375 2.97 16.05 -1.78
N LEU A 376 3.81 16.56 -0.87
CA LEU A 376 4.05 15.90 0.43
C LEU A 376 2.75 15.82 1.24
N LYS A 377 2.00 16.92 1.36
CA LYS A 377 0.72 16.93 2.07
C LYS A 377 -0.24 15.87 1.53
N ASP A 378 -0.37 15.77 0.20
CA ASP A 378 -1.29 14.82 -0.42
C ASP A 378 -0.96 13.36 -0.08
N GLN A 379 0.33 13.03 0.01
CA GLN A 379 0.80 11.70 0.38
C GLN A 379 0.73 11.37 1.88
N LEU A 380 0.49 12.37 2.74
CA LEU A 380 0.44 12.24 4.20
C LEU A 380 -0.99 12.01 4.76
N LYS A 381 -2.00 11.98 3.89
CA LYS A 381 -3.41 11.80 4.25
C LYS A 381 -3.73 10.41 4.78
#